data_AF-A0A7S1P5B6-F1
#
_entry.id   AF-A0A7S1P5B6-F1
#
_cell.length_a   1.000
_cell.length_b   1.000
_cell.length_c   1.000
_cell.angle_alpha   90.00
_cell.angle_beta   90.00
_cell.angle_gamma   90.00
#
_symmetry.space_group_name_H-M   'P 1'
#
loop_
_entity.id
_entity.type
_entity.pdbx_description
1 polymer ?
#
loop_
_entity_poly.entity_id
_entity_poly.type
_entity_poly.pdbx_seq_one_letter_code
_entity_poly.pdbx_strand_id
1 'polypeptide(L)'
;AEVPVNWCPELGTVLANEEVIDGKSERGGFPVYRRPMKQWMLKITAYADRLLEDLDMLDWPDNVKEMQRNWIGKSEGAEVDFQVADMPDAAIRVYTTRPDTLFGCTYVVLAPEHPLVASLTTPDQEAAVTAYVEAAASKSDLERTETKSKTGVPTGALAVNPVSGERVPIWVADYVLGGYGTGAIMAVPGHDVRDHEFALKYHLPIVQVIAAAGDDSWDIQQEAFTETADTVVVNSESDLVSLNGMSAPDAKEKITA
;
A
#
# COMPACT_ATOMS: atom_id res chain seq x y z
N ALA A 1 11.95 14.00 -14.76
CA ALA A 1 11.95 14.16 -13.28
C ALA A 1 13.17 13.44 -12.72
N GLU A 2 13.65 13.81 -11.53
CA GLU A 2 14.51 12.90 -10.77
C GLU A 2 13.62 11.80 -10.21
N VAL A 3 14.00 10.55 -10.46
CA VAL A 3 13.31 9.37 -9.95
C VAL A 3 14.32 8.52 -9.19
N PRO A 4 13.90 7.77 -8.16
CA PRO A 4 14.76 6.78 -7.54
C PRO A 4 15.10 5.71 -8.60
N VAL A 5 16.39 5.53 -8.87
CA VAL A 5 16.91 4.51 -9.80
C VAL A 5 17.71 3.47 -9.06
N ASN A 6 17.75 2.26 -9.60
CA ASN A 6 18.57 1.16 -9.09
C ASN A 6 20.03 1.44 -9.52
N TRP A 7 20.90 1.74 -8.58
CA TRP A 7 22.31 2.03 -8.80
C TRP A 7 23.19 0.90 -8.27
N CYS A 8 24.05 0.36 -9.12
CA CYS A 8 25.05 -0.64 -8.74
C CYS A 8 26.45 0.00 -8.76
N PRO A 9 27.07 0.27 -7.59
CA PRO A 9 28.40 0.89 -7.50
C PRO A 9 29.48 0.09 -8.22
N GLU A 10 29.45 -1.23 -8.11
CA GLU A 10 30.44 -2.15 -8.67
C GLU A 10 30.39 -2.18 -10.20
N LEU A 11 29.20 -2.05 -10.78
CA LEU A 11 29.03 -1.93 -12.23
C LEU A 11 29.16 -0.49 -12.73
N GLY A 12 29.13 0.49 -11.82
CA GLY A 12 29.23 1.92 -12.15
C GLY A 12 28.07 2.42 -13.02
N THR A 13 26.90 1.77 -12.96
CA THR A 13 25.74 2.09 -13.80
C THR A 13 24.42 1.93 -13.06
N VAL A 14 23.38 2.52 -13.64
CA VAL A 14 21.99 2.25 -13.29
C VAL A 14 21.52 0.93 -13.91
N LEU A 15 20.56 0.28 -13.26
CA LEU A 15 19.92 -0.96 -13.68
C LEU A 15 18.41 -0.75 -13.83
N ALA A 16 17.78 -1.50 -14.73
CA ALA A 16 16.32 -1.61 -14.80
C ALA A 16 15.78 -2.40 -13.59
N ASN A 17 14.47 -2.42 -13.38
CA ASN A 17 13.88 -3.26 -12.32
C ASN A 17 14.06 -4.74 -12.64
N GLU A 18 14.01 -5.10 -13.93
CA GLU A 18 14.19 -6.46 -14.46
C GLU A 18 15.63 -6.99 -14.28
N GLU A 19 16.61 -6.11 -14.11
CA GLU A 19 18.02 -6.46 -13.91
C GLU A 19 18.39 -6.61 -12.42
N VAL A 20 17.40 -6.51 -11.52
CA VAL A 20 17.58 -6.65 -10.08
C VAL A 20 16.87 -7.92 -9.60
N ILE A 21 17.64 -8.87 -9.08
CA ILE A 21 17.17 -10.14 -8.53
C ILE A 21 17.51 -10.15 -7.05
N ASP A 22 16.50 -10.23 -6.18
CA ASP A 22 16.67 -10.21 -4.72
C ASP A 22 17.60 -9.07 -4.26
N GLY A 23 17.35 -7.86 -4.76
CA GLY A 23 18.10 -6.64 -4.39
C GLY A 23 19.55 -6.60 -4.90
N LYS A 24 19.92 -7.54 -5.78
CA LYS A 24 21.26 -7.64 -6.36
C LYS A 24 21.22 -7.54 -7.87
N SER A 25 22.32 -7.12 -8.47
CA SER A 25 22.45 -7.11 -9.93
C SER A 25 22.38 -8.54 -10.48
N GLU A 26 21.54 -8.76 -11.51
CA GLU A 26 21.48 -10.02 -12.26
C GLU A 26 22.90 -10.46 -12.68
N ARG A 27 23.72 -9.48 -13.08
CA ARG A 27 25.11 -9.69 -13.42
C ARG A 27 26.02 -9.40 -12.24
N GLY A 28 26.64 -10.44 -11.70
CA GLY A 28 27.66 -10.34 -10.65
C GLY A 28 27.13 -10.39 -9.22
N GLY A 29 25.82 -10.29 -8.99
CA GLY A 29 25.22 -10.42 -7.66
C GLY A 29 25.62 -9.30 -6.69
N PHE A 30 25.92 -8.11 -7.21
CA PHE A 30 26.34 -6.97 -6.41
C PHE A 30 25.13 -6.26 -5.79
N PRO A 31 25.26 -5.69 -4.58
CA PRO A 31 24.20 -4.91 -3.95
C PRO A 31 23.73 -3.74 -4.82
N VAL A 32 22.42 -3.52 -4.87
CA VAL A 32 21.80 -2.43 -5.62
C VAL A 32 21.13 -1.46 -4.65
N TYR A 33 21.38 -0.16 -4.85
CA TYR A 33 20.88 0.90 -3.98
C TYR A 33 19.97 1.85 -4.75
N ARG A 34 18.96 2.42 -4.08
CA ARG A 34 18.10 3.44 -4.68
C ARG A 34 18.76 4.81 -4.55
N ARG A 35 18.89 5.53 -5.66
CA ARG A 35 19.42 6.90 -5.67
C ARG A 35 18.55 7.81 -6.53
N PRO A 36 18.18 9.02 -6.09
CA PRO A 36 17.53 9.98 -6.98
C PRO A 36 18.51 10.40 -8.09
N MET A 37 18.12 10.19 -9.34
CA MET A 37 18.92 10.56 -10.51
C MET A 37 18.01 10.91 -11.69
N LYS A 38 18.47 11.82 -12.56
CA LYS A 38 17.82 12.05 -13.86
C LYS A 38 18.23 10.94 -14.82
N GLN A 39 17.25 10.16 -15.28
CA GLN A 39 17.44 9.11 -16.28
C GLN A 39 16.36 9.19 -17.36
N TRP A 40 16.63 8.56 -18.51
CA TRP A 40 15.64 8.36 -19.56
C TRP A 40 14.75 7.17 -19.19
N MET A 41 13.44 7.39 -19.23
CA MET A 41 12.44 6.35 -18.94
C MET A 41 11.63 6.09 -20.20
N LEU A 42 11.55 4.83 -20.63
CA LEU A 42 10.61 4.43 -21.66
C LEU A 42 9.24 4.27 -21.03
N LYS A 43 8.22 4.93 -21.59
CA LYS A 43 6.85 4.89 -21.07
C LYS A 43 6.14 3.57 -21.45
N ILE A 44 6.74 2.44 -21.09
CA ILE A 44 6.22 1.10 -21.36
C ILE A 44 4.84 0.89 -20.72
N THR A 45 4.58 1.55 -19.59
CA THR A 45 3.28 1.53 -18.90
C THR A 45 2.12 2.04 -19.75
N ALA A 46 2.38 2.87 -20.77
CA ALA A 46 1.34 3.27 -21.74
C ALA A 46 0.84 2.09 -22.60
N TYR A 47 1.54 0.97 -22.58
CA TYR A 47 1.20 -0.27 -23.28
C TYR A 47 0.85 -1.40 -22.31
N ALA A 48 0.73 -1.16 -21.00
CA ALA A 48 0.52 -2.21 -20.00
C ALA A 48 -0.74 -3.07 -20.29
N ASP A 49 -1.88 -2.43 -20.60
CA ASP A 49 -3.12 -3.13 -20.94
C ASP A 49 -2.94 -4.03 -22.17
N ARG A 50 -2.35 -3.47 -23.24
CA ARG A 50 -2.07 -4.22 -24.47
C ARG A 50 -1.10 -5.37 -24.23
N LEU A 51 -0.02 -5.13 -23.50
CA LEU A 51 0.96 -6.17 -23.15
C LEU A 51 0.31 -7.30 -22.35
N LEU A 52 -0.71 -7.02 -21.55
CA LEU A 52 -1.43 -8.01 -20.77
C LEU A 52 -2.46 -8.77 -21.63
N GLU A 53 -3.29 -8.06 -22.37
CA GLU A 53 -4.34 -8.62 -23.24
C GLU A 53 -3.75 -9.47 -24.37
N ASP A 54 -2.66 -9.00 -24.99
CA ASP A 54 -2.04 -9.69 -26.12
C ASP A 54 -1.35 -11.02 -25.71
N LEU A 55 -1.10 -11.28 -24.40
CA LEU A 55 -0.56 -12.57 -23.93
C LEU A 55 -1.47 -13.75 -24.27
N ASP A 56 -2.78 -13.53 -24.32
CA ASP A 56 -3.76 -14.57 -24.63
C ASP A 56 -3.67 -15.04 -26.08
N MET A 57 -3.13 -14.20 -26.96
CA MET A 57 -2.94 -14.49 -28.38
C MET A 57 -1.65 -15.28 -28.69
N LEU A 58 -0.73 -15.38 -27.73
CA LEU A 58 0.58 -15.98 -27.94
C LEU A 58 0.57 -17.50 -27.71
N ASP A 59 1.24 -18.26 -28.56
CA ASP A 59 1.52 -19.69 -28.33
C ASP A 59 2.81 -19.85 -27.49
N TRP A 60 2.73 -19.39 -26.24
CA TRP A 60 3.83 -19.43 -25.26
C TRP A 60 3.48 -20.35 -24.08
N PRO A 61 4.48 -20.93 -23.40
CA PRO A 61 4.26 -21.68 -22.17
C PRO A 61 3.49 -20.87 -21.11
N ASP A 62 2.53 -21.52 -20.44
CA ASP A 62 1.65 -20.85 -19.47
C ASP A 62 2.41 -20.21 -18.32
N ASN A 63 3.46 -20.86 -17.83
CA ASN A 63 4.31 -20.30 -16.77
C ASN A 63 4.97 -18.97 -17.17
N VAL A 64 5.37 -18.81 -18.44
CA VAL A 64 5.93 -17.54 -18.94
C VAL A 64 4.86 -16.46 -18.99
N LYS A 65 3.65 -16.81 -19.46
CA LYS A 65 2.52 -15.87 -19.46
C LYS A 65 2.16 -15.44 -18.04
N GLU A 66 2.08 -16.38 -17.10
CA GLU A 66 1.80 -16.10 -15.69
C GLU A 66 2.87 -15.20 -15.06
N MET A 67 4.15 -15.45 -15.31
CA MET A 67 5.23 -14.56 -14.86
C MET A 67 5.06 -13.14 -15.39
N GLN A 68 4.69 -12.97 -16.67
CA GLN A 68 4.44 -11.66 -17.27
C GLN A 68 3.18 -11.00 -16.69
N ARG A 69 2.08 -11.73 -16.50
CA ARG A 69 0.86 -11.20 -15.85
C ARG A 69 1.16 -10.72 -14.44
N ASN A 70 1.92 -11.49 -13.67
CA ASN A 70 2.33 -11.14 -12.31
C ASN A 70 3.30 -9.94 -12.29
N TRP A 71 4.18 -9.83 -13.28
CA TRP A 71 5.10 -8.69 -13.43
C TRP A 71 4.37 -7.40 -13.79
N ILE A 72 3.42 -7.46 -14.74
CA ILE A 72 2.59 -6.32 -15.12
C ILE A 72 1.69 -5.93 -13.94
N GLY A 73 1.13 -6.92 -13.23
CA GLY A 73 0.42 -6.71 -11.97
C GLY A 73 -0.79 -5.78 -12.08
N LYS A 74 -1.56 -5.86 -13.18
CA LYS A 74 -2.75 -5.02 -13.35
C LYS A 74 -3.73 -5.27 -12.20
N SER A 75 -4.08 -4.19 -11.51
CA SER A 75 -5.12 -4.18 -10.50
C SER A 75 -6.06 -3.01 -10.78
N GLU A 76 -7.35 -3.24 -10.62
CA GLU A 76 -8.35 -2.19 -10.60
C GLU A 76 -8.64 -1.82 -9.15
N GLY A 77 -8.76 -0.52 -8.90
CA GLY A 77 -8.88 0.03 -7.55
C GLY A 77 -9.38 1.47 -7.58
N ALA A 78 -9.36 2.10 -6.43
CA ALA A 78 -9.79 3.47 -6.23
C ALA A 78 -8.68 4.30 -5.60
N GLU A 79 -8.60 5.57 -6.01
CA GLU A 79 -7.88 6.60 -5.26
C GLU A 79 -8.84 7.23 -4.26
N VAL A 80 -8.42 7.35 -3.00
CA VAL A 80 -9.24 7.89 -1.92
C VAL A 80 -8.47 9.03 -1.24
N ASP A 81 -9.12 10.19 -1.09
CA ASP A 81 -8.55 11.34 -0.40
C ASP A 81 -8.97 11.35 1.08
N PHE A 82 -8.00 11.16 1.97
CA PHE A 82 -8.17 11.34 3.40
C PHE A 82 -7.78 12.75 3.79
N GLN A 83 -8.74 13.56 4.24
CA GLN A 83 -8.46 14.91 4.73
C GLN A 83 -7.63 14.84 6.01
N VAL A 84 -6.63 15.69 6.16
CA VAL A 84 -5.85 15.78 7.40
C VAL A 84 -6.64 16.59 8.41
N ALA A 85 -6.88 16.01 9.58
CA ALA A 85 -7.59 16.67 10.65
C ALA A 85 -6.86 17.97 11.03
N ASP A 86 -7.62 19.04 11.20
CA ASP A 86 -7.13 20.36 11.62
C ASP A 86 -6.19 21.02 10.58
N MET A 87 -6.09 20.48 9.35
CA MET A 87 -5.40 21.05 8.20
C MET A 87 -6.29 20.99 6.94
N PRO A 88 -7.20 21.96 6.74
CA PRO A 88 -8.26 21.89 5.73
C PRO A 88 -7.76 21.84 4.27
N ASP A 89 -6.53 22.30 4.01
CA ASP A 89 -5.93 22.30 2.66
C ASP A 89 -5.01 21.09 2.42
N ALA A 90 -4.91 20.16 3.38
CA ALA A 90 -4.04 18.99 3.29
C ALA A 90 -4.85 17.70 3.21
N ALA A 91 -4.56 16.90 2.18
CA ALA A 91 -5.15 15.58 1.99
C ALA A 91 -4.06 14.55 1.67
N ILE A 92 -4.24 13.33 2.18
CA ILE A 92 -3.43 12.17 1.84
C ILE A 92 -4.22 11.36 0.82
N ARG A 93 -3.70 11.27 -0.39
CA ARG A 93 -4.26 10.39 -1.41
C ARG A 93 -3.69 8.99 -1.24
N VAL A 94 -4.54 8.00 -1.13
CA VAL A 94 -4.16 6.58 -1.06
C VAL A 94 -4.74 5.83 -2.25
N TYR A 95 -4.09 4.73 -2.64
CA TYR A 95 -4.64 3.79 -3.62
C TYR A 95 -5.01 2.48 -2.93
N THR A 96 -6.18 1.93 -3.24
CA THR A 96 -6.63 0.63 -2.72
C THR A 96 -7.36 -0.18 -3.79
N THR A 97 -7.13 -1.50 -3.80
CA THR A 97 -7.89 -2.48 -4.61
C THR A 97 -9.10 -3.05 -3.85
N ARG A 98 -9.27 -2.64 -2.60
CA ARG A 98 -10.34 -3.03 -1.67
C ARG A 98 -11.10 -1.80 -1.15
N PRO A 99 -11.71 -0.97 -2.03
CA PRO A 99 -12.49 0.17 -1.57
C PRO A 99 -13.75 -0.27 -0.79
N ASP A 100 -14.21 -1.52 -0.96
CA ASP A 100 -15.27 -2.15 -0.17
C ASP A 100 -14.97 -2.17 1.34
N THR A 101 -13.70 -2.14 1.73
CA THR A 101 -13.29 -2.22 3.14
C THR A 101 -12.96 -0.86 3.77
N LEU A 102 -13.28 0.25 3.10
CA LEU A 102 -12.90 1.60 3.51
C LEU A 102 -13.42 1.99 4.91
N PHE A 103 -14.58 1.46 5.34
CA PHE A 103 -15.11 1.63 6.69
C PHE A 103 -14.23 0.98 7.78
N GLY A 104 -13.46 -0.05 7.43
CA GLY A 104 -12.54 -0.74 8.34
C GLY A 104 -11.16 -0.12 8.39
N CYS A 105 -10.94 1.03 7.73
CA CYS A 105 -9.68 1.76 7.81
C CYS A 105 -9.53 2.39 9.19
N THR A 106 -8.53 1.94 9.95
CA THR A 106 -8.28 2.41 11.34
C THR A 106 -6.99 3.21 11.49
N TYR A 107 -6.15 3.28 10.46
CA TYR A 107 -4.99 4.18 10.37
C TYR A 107 -4.54 4.35 8.92
N VAL A 108 -3.78 5.42 8.66
CA VAL A 108 -3.16 5.69 7.36
C VAL A 108 -1.65 5.58 7.50
N VAL A 109 -0.99 5.01 6.50
CA VAL A 109 0.47 4.82 6.52
C VAL A 109 1.11 5.50 5.32
N LEU A 110 2.12 6.32 5.60
CA LEU A 110 2.97 6.98 4.61
C LEU A 110 4.29 6.25 4.48
N ALA A 111 4.81 6.19 3.25
CA ALA A 111 6.21 5.82 3.04
C ALA A 111 7.15 6.83 3.74
N PRO A 112 8.32 6.41 4.24
CA PRO A 112 9.29 7.31 4.87
C PRO A 112 9.71 8.49 3.99
N GLU A 113 9.75 8.29 2.67
CA GLU A 113 10.13 9.30 1.69
C GLU A 113 8.94 10.16 1.21
N HIS A 114 7.74 9.94 1.75
CA HIS A 114 6.54 10.61 1.28
C HIS A 114 6.59 12.12 1.59
N PRO A 115 6.27 13.02 0.62
CA PRO A 115 6.46 14.46 0.79
C PRO A 115 5.73 15.09 1.98
N LEU A 116 4.59 14.52 2.37
CA LEU A 116 3.78 15.01 3.50
C LEU A 116 4.34 14.63 4.88
N VAL A 117 5.32 13.72 4.99
CA VAL A 117 5.83 13.26 6.29
C VAL A 117 6.31 14.43 7.14
N ALA A 118 7.11 15.33 6.58
CA ALA A 118 7.66 16.47 7.30
C ALA A 118 6.56 17.45 7.78
N SER A 119 5.54 17.70 6.96
CA SER A 119 4.47 18.67 7.31
C SER A 119 3.44 18.10 8.28
N LEU A 120 3.29 16.78 8.33
CA LEU A 120 2.31 16.10 9.19
C LEU A 120 2.91 15.66 10.54
N THR A 121 4.22 15.76 10.70
CA THR A 121 4.89 15.40 11.95
C THR A 121 4.72 16.49 12.97
N THR A 122 4.14 16.17 14.12
CA THR A 122 4.02 17.10 15.24
C THR A 122 5.36 17.29 15.95
N PRO A 123 5.58 18.42 16.65
CA PRO A 123 6.84 18.69 17.35
C PRO A 123 7.27 17.55 18.31
N ASP A 124 6.30 16.92 18.97
CA ASP A 124 6.56 15.82 19.92
C ASP A 124 7.05 14.53 19.22
N GLN A 125 6.74 14.35 17.93
CA GLN A 125 7.13 13.18 17.14
C GLN A 125 8.33 13.44 16.23
N GLU A 126 8.77 14.69 16.07
CA GLU A 126 9.82 15.10 15.13
C GLU A 126 11.08 14.25 15.25
N ALA A 127 11.64 14.12 16.45
CA ALA A 127 12.87 13.36 16.67
C ALA A 127 12.73 11.87 16.30
N ALA A 128 11.58 11.26 16.61
CA ALA A 128 11.31 9.85 16.33
C ALA A 128 11.10 9.61 14.83
N VAL A 129 10.33 10.48 14.17
CA VAL A 129 10.08 10.40 12.72
C VAL A 129 11.35 10.63 11.93
N THR A 130 12.15 11.65 12.25
CA THR A 130 13.42 11.92 11.56
C THR A 130 14.36 10.72 11.67
N ALA A 131 14.57 10.18 12.87
CA ALA A 131 15.43 9.01 13.07
C ALA A 131 14.92 7.79 12.30
N TYR A 132 13.60 7.60 12.23
CA TYR A 132 12.99 6.50 11.49
C TYR A 132 13.18 6.65 9.98
N VAL A 133 12.96 7.85 9.43
CA VAL A 133 13.14 8.15 8.00
C VAL A 133 14.60 7.97 7.59
N GLU A 134 15.56 8.44 8.39
CA GLU A 134 16.98 8.25 8.13
C GLU A 134 17.37 6.77 8.14
N ALA A 135 16.86 6.00 9.10
CA ALA A 135 17.11 4.56 9.17
C ALA A 135 16.49 3.82 7.96
N ALA A 136 15.28 4.20 7.55
CA ALA A 136 14.62 3.60 6.40
C ALA A 136 15.34 3.91 5.08
N ALA A 137 15.87 5.13 4.93
CA ALA A 137 16.63 5.54 3.75
C ALA A 137 17.94 4.73 3.55
N SER A 138 18.44 4.08 4.60
CA SER A 138 19.61 3.20 4.52
C SER A 138 19.28 1.78 4.04
N LYS A 139 17.99 1.43 3.94
CA LYS A 139 17.51 0.10 3.51
C LYS A 139 17.07 0.13 2.05
N SER A 140 17.28 -0.98 1.36
CA SER A 140 16.70 -1.25 0.04
C SER A 140 15.20 -1.59 0.14
N ASP A 141 14.46 -1.43 -0.97
CA ASP A 141 13.05 -1.80 -1.05
C ASP A 141 12.85 -3.30 -0.73
N LEU A 142 13.79 -4.16 -1.15
CA LEU A 142 13.76 -5.59 -0.83
C LEU A 142 13.86 -5.82 0.68
N GLU A 143 14.87 -5.24 1.34
CA GLU A 143 15.05 -5.38 2.79
C GLU A 143 13.81 -4.92 3.55
N ARG A 144 13.14 -3.87 3.06
CA ARG A 144 11.89 -3.35 3.63
C ARG A 144 10.73 -4.34 3.45
N THR A 145 10.63 -5.01 2.29
CA THR A 145 9.59 -6.01 2.04
C THR A 145 9.83 -7.34 2.78
N GLU A 146 11.09 -7.78 2.90
CA GLU A 146 11.47 -9.05 3.54
C GLU A 146 11.51 -8.98 5.07
N THR A 147 11.53 -7.77 5.63
CA THR A 147 11.57 -7.61 7.09
C THR A 147 10.33 -8.23 7.73
N LYS A 148 10.57 -9.25 8.56
CA LYS A 148 9.54 -10.00 9.30
C LYS A 148 8.85 -9.19 10.39
N SER A 149 9.50 -8.16 10.94
CA SER A 149 8.89 -7.28 11.94
C SER A 149 8.52 -5.95 11.29
N LYS A 150 7.23 -5.73 11.02
CA LYS A 150 6.76 -4.44 10.53
C LYS A 150 7.03 -3.37 11.60
N THR A 151 7.73 -2.30 11.22
CA THR A 151 8.06 -1.20 12.11
C THR A 151 7.38 0.06 11.62
N GLY A 152 7.12 1.00 12.52
CA GLY A 152 6.61 2.31 12.18
C GLY A 152 6.60 3.25 13.37
N VAL A 153 6.39 4.53 13.08
CA VAL A 153 6.31 5.61 14.07
C VAL A 153 5.10 6.50 13.78
N PRO A 154 4.36 6.96 14.80
CA PRO A 154 3.23 7.86 14.59
C PRO A 154 3.74 9.26 14.23
N THR A 155 3.05 9.94 13.32
CA THR A 155 3.34 11.35 13.01
C THR A 155 2.78 12.31 14.06
N GLY A 156 1.78 11.87 14.83
CA GLY A 156 1.00 12.71 15.74
C GLY A 156 -0.17 13.44 15.06
N ALA A 157 -0.21 13.48 13.73
CA ALA A 157 -1.38 13.94 12.97
C ALA A 157 -2.43 12.84 12.82
N LEU A 158 -3.67 13.26 12.57
CA LEU A 158 -4.81 12.40 12.31
C LEU A 158 -5.34 12.69 10.90
N ALA A 159 -5.81 11.66 10.22
CA ALA A 159 -6.57 11.76 8.98
C ALA A 159 -8.06 11.50 9.27
N VAL A 160 -8.94 11.98 8.40
CA VAL A 160 -10.39 11.75 8.50
C VAL A 160 -10.75 10.70 7.46
N ASN A 161 -11.33 9.59 7.91
CA ASN A 161 -11.89 8.58 7.02
C ASN A 161 -13.10 9.19 6.28
N PRO A 162 -13.08 9.24 4.93
CA PRO A 162 -14.07 10.01 4.18
C PRO A 162 -15.48 9.39 4.20
N VAL A 163 -15.62 8.09 4.53
CA VAL A 163 -16.94 7.44 4.58
C VAL A 163 -17.51 7.37 5.99
N SER A 164 -16.68 7.17 7.01
CA SER A 164 -17.15 7.10 8.41
C SER A 164 -17.06 8.43 9.16
N GLY A 165 -16.22 9.36 8.70
CA GLY A 165 -15.92 10.61 9.40
C GLY A 165 -15.00 10.44 10.61
N GLU A 166 -14.56 9.22 10.92
CA GLU A 166 -13.71 8.95 12.07
C GLU A 166 -12.29 9.50 11.85
N ARG A 167 -11.67 9.98 12.94
CA ARG A 167 -10.28 10.42 12.94
C ARG A 167 -9.37 9.23 13.20
N VAL A 168 -8.48 8.92 12.26
CA VAL A 168 -7.55 7.81 12.31
C VAL A 168 -6.09 8.31 12.35
N PRO A 169 -5.17 7.68 13.10
CA PRO A 169 -3.80 8.14 13.19
C PRO A 169 -3.04 7.94 11.87
N ILE A 170 -2.11 8.87 11.59
CA ILE A 170 -1.20 8.79 10.46
C ILE A 170 0.17 8.29 10.94
N TRP A 171 0.66 7.22 10.34
CA TRP A 171 1.92 6.57 10.64
C TRP A 171 2.91 6.68 9.48
N VAL A 172 4.19 6.56 9.81
CA VAL A 172 5.27 6.34 8.84
C VAL A 172 5.78 4.92 9.03
N ALA A 173 5.81 4.13 7.97
CA ALA A 173 6.31 2.76 8.02
C ALA A 173 7.03 2.35 6.74
N ASP A 174 8.12 1.61 6.90
CA ASP A 174 9.00 1.23 5.79
C ASP A 174 8.41 0.14 4.88
N TYR A 175 7.36 -0.58 5.31
CA TYR A 175 6.67 -1.55 4.45
C TYR A 175 5.82 -0.90 3.34
N VAL A 176 5.57 0.41 3.42
CA VAL A 176 4.94 1.19 2.35
C VAL A 176 6.04 1.79 1.48
N LEU A 177 6.00 1.53 0.17
CA LEU A 177 7.03 1.97 -0.76
C LEU A 177 6.58 3.25 -1.49
N GLY A 178 7.38 4.31 -1.41
CA GLY A 178 7.04 5.61 -2.02
C GLY A 178 6.90 5.58 -3.55
N GLY A 179 7.50 4.58 -4.22
CA GLY A 179 7.40 4.39 -5.66
C GLY A 179 6.18 3.58 -6.13
N TYR A 180 5.37 3.06 -5.20
CA TYR A 180 4.18 2.26 -5.51
C TYR A 180 2.90 3.02 -5.15
N GLY A 181 1.94 3.06 -6.09
CA GLY A 181 0.71 3.84 -5.94
C GLY A 181 1.02 5.31 -5.69
N THR A 182 0.49 5.84 -4.59
CA THR A 182 0.68 7.24 -4.17
C THR A 182 1.77 7.41 -3.11
N GLY A 183 2.45 6.32 -2.72
CA GLY A 183 3.37 6.32 -1.57
C GLY A 183 2.67 6.39 -0.21
N ALA A 184 1.34 6.18 -0.17
CA ALA A 184 0.52 6.11 1.02
C ALA A 184 -0.56 5.04 0.87
N ILE A 185 -0.93 4.38 1.97
CA ILE A 185 -2.02 3.39 2.01
C ILE A 185 -3.00 3.70 3.14
N MET A 186 -4.25 3.29 2.95
CA MET A 186 -5.17 3.06 4.06
C MET A 186 -4.88 1.67 4.64
N ALA A 187 -4.86 1.55 5.96
CA ALA A 187 -4.65 0.26 6.60
C ALA A 187 -5.97 -0.29 7.12
N VAL A 188 -6.29 -1.53 6.75
CA VAL A 188 -7.52 -2.21 7.14
C VAL A 188 -7.16 -3.52 7.86
N PRO A 189 -6.83 -3.46 9.16
CA PRO A 189 -6.34 -4.62 9.91
C PRO A 189 -7.30 -5.80 9.95
N GLY A 190 -8.60 -5.57 9.78
CA GLY A 190 -9.56 -6.66 9.68
C GLY A 190 -9.36 -7.53 8.44
N HIS A 191 -8.76 -7.01 7.36
CA HIS A 191 -8.82 -7.63 6.04
C HIS A 191 -7.51 -7.63 5.26
N ASP A 192 -6.40 -7.20 5.87
CA ASP A 192 -5.03 -7.34 5.34
C ASP A 192 -4.10 -7.83 6.44
N VAL A 193 -3.39 -8.94 6.18
CA VAL A 193 -2.49 -9.60 7.15
C VAL A 193 -1.38 -8.67 7.64
N ARG A 194 -0.82 -7.83 6.74
CA ARG A 194 0.30 -6.93 7.08
C ARG A 194 -0.19 -5.83 8.00
N ASP A 195 -1.36 -5.28 7.71
CA ASP A 195 -1.98 -4.24 8.52
C ASP A 195 -2.44 -4.81 9.88
N HIS A 196 -2.86 -6.07 9.90
CA HIS A 196 -3.22 -6.79 11.12
C HIS A 196 -2.04 -7.00 12.05
N GLU A 197 -0.93 -7.53 11.54
CA GLU A 197 0.31 -7.70 12.31
C GLU A 197 0.82 -6.37 12.88
N PHE A 198 0.76 -5.31 12.08
CA PHE A 198 1.13 -3.97 12.52
C PHE A 198 0.16 -3.45 13.60
N ALA A 199 -1.15 -3.62 13.41
CA ALA A 199 -2.16 -3.21 14.38
C ALA A 199 -2.02 -3.93 15.72
N LEU A 200 -1.79 -5.24 15.72
CA LEU A 200 -1.53 -6.01 16.94
C LEU A 200 -0.28 -5.51 17.67
N LYS A 201 0.82 -5.28 16.93
CA LYS A 201 2.08 -4.81 17.50
C LYS A 201 1.94 -3.44 18.16
N TYR A 202 1.20 -2.54 17.54
CA TYR A 202 1.05 -1.14 17.97
C TYR A 202 -0.27 -0.86 18.71
N HIS A 203 -1.06 -1.90 19.01
CA HIS A 203 -2.35 -1.81 19.70
C HIS A 203 -3.33 -0.84 19.01
N LEU A 204 -3.36 -0.88 17.67
CA LEU A 204 -4.28 -0.08 16.86
C LEU A 204 -5.64 -0.80 16.73
N PRO A 205 -6.74 -0.06 16.53
CA PRO A 205 -8.06 -0.67 16.40
C PRO A 205 -8.14 -1.65 15.21
N ILE A 206 -8.85 -2.74 15.40
CA ILE A 206 -9.16 -3.73 14.37
C ILE A 206 -10.67 -3.83 14.24
N VAL A 207 -11.21 -3.44 13.09
CA VAL A 207 -12.64 -3.41 12.80
C VAL A 207 -12.96 -4.39 11.69
N GLN A 208 -13.97 -5.24 11.92
CA GLN A 208 -14.48 -6.15 10.91
C GLN A 208 -15.52 -5.45 10.05
N VAL A 209 -15.29 -5.40 8.75
CA VAL A 209 -16.22 -4.87 7.75
C VAL A 209 -16.61 -5.87 6.67
N ILE A 210 -15.97 -7.04 6.65
CA ILE A 210 -16.32 -8.19 5.81
C ILE A 210 -16.47 -9.42 6.71
N ALA A 211 -17.54 -10.19 6.52
CA ALA A 211 -17.79 -11.44 7.22
C ALA A 211 -18.07 -12.56 6.22
N ALA A 212 -17.86 -13.82 6.65
CA ALA A 212 -18.31 -14.97 5.89
C ALA A 212 -19.85 -15.02 5.87
N ALA A 213 -20.44 -15.34 4.73
CA ALA A 213 -21.88 -15.38 4.59
C ALA A 213 -22.48 -16.53 5.43
N GLY A 214 -23.14 -16.19 6.53
CA GLY A 214 -23.79 -17.17 7.41
C GLY A 214 -22.85 -17.88 8.38
N ASP A 215 -21.63 -17.38 8.56
CA ASP A 215 -20.67 -17.89 9.55
C ASP A 215 -19.99 -16.72 10.30
N ASP A 216 -20.26 -16.63 11.60
CA ASP A 216 -19.73 -15.60 12.50
C ASP A 216 -18.62 -16.16 13.43
N SER A 217 -18.02 -17.31 13.10
CA SER A 217 -17.02 -17.95 13.94
C SER A 217 -15.62 -17.34 13.87
N TRP A 218 -15.36 -16.47 12.88
CA TRP A 218 -14.05 -15.86 12.69
C TRP A 218 -13.77 -14.74 13.69
N ASP A 219 -12.68 -14.85 14.44
CA ASP A 219 -12.24 -13.82 15.39
C ASP A 219 -11.22 -12.87 14.75
N ILE A 220 -11.71 -11.70 14.35
CA ILE A 220 -10.88 -10.65 13.75
C ILE A 220 -9.85 -10.06 14.70
N GLN A 221 -9.91 -10.33 16.00
CA GLN A 221 -8.90 -9.87 16.95
C GLN A 221 -7.69 -10.81 17.00
N GLN A 222 -7.79 -12.01 16.41
CA GLN A 222 -6.71 -13.00 16.33
C GLN A 222 -6.08 -13.07 14.95
N GLU A 223 -6.89 -12.98 13.89
CA GLU A 223 -6.42 -13.12 12.51
C GLU A 223 -7.24 -12.27 11.53
N ALA A 224 -6.56 -11.71 10.52
CA ALA A 224 -7.22 -10.97 9.45
C ALA A 224 -8.12 -11.88 8.61
N PHE A 225 -9.34 -11.45 8.33
CA PHE A 225 -10.26 -12.14 7.44
C PHE A 225 -9.99 -11.72 5.99
N THR A 226 -9.25 -12.55 5.24
CA THR A 226 -8.82 -12.26 3.86
C THR A 226 -9.62 -12.96 2.77
N GLU A 227 -10.61 -13.77 3.15
CA GLU A 227 -11.47 -14.47 2.19
C GLU A 227 -12.25 -13.48 1.32
N THR A 228 -12.44 -13.83 0.05
CA THR A 228 -13.14 -12.99 -0.93
C THR A 228 -14.41 -13.64 -1.48
N ALA A 229 -14.49 -14.97 -1.46
CA ALA A 229 -15.65 -15.73 -1.92
C ALA A 229 -16.67 -15.88 -0.80
N ASP A 230 -17.96 -15.87 -1.15
CA ASP A 230 -19.08 -16.08 -0.21
C ASP A 230 -19.01 -15.16 1.02
N THR A 231 -18.69 -13.88 0.78
CA THR A 231 -18.58 -12.85 1.82
C THR A 231 -19.72 -11.84 1.75
N VAL A 232 -19.97 -11.18 2.88
CA VAL A 232 -20.93 -10.08 3.01
C VAL A 232 -20.29 -8.90 3.72
N VAL A 233 -20.60 -7.70 3.26
CA VAL A 233 -20.17 -6.46 3.92
C VAL A 233 -21.01 -6.23 5.18
N VAL A 234 -20.33 -5.90 6.28
CA VAL A 234 -20.91 -5.61 7.60
C VAL A 234 -20.30 -4.32 8.18
N ASN A 235 -20.92 -3.75 9.22
CA ASN A 235 -20.43 -2.57 9.93
C ASN A 235 -20.01 -1.38 9.02
N SER A 236 -20.64 -1.23 7.87
CA SER A 236 -20.25 -0.30 6.81
C SER A 236 -21.43 0.58 6.39
N GLU A 237 -21.82 1.48 7.28
CA GLU A 237 -22.95 2.39 7.09
C GLU A 237 -22.67 3.75 7.69
N SER A 238 -22.97 4.80 6.94
CA SER A 238 -22.96 6.20 7.36
C SER A 238 -24.06 7.00 6.64
N ASP A 239 -24.19 8.28 6.99
CA ASP A 239 -25.11 9.21 6.32
C ASP A 239 -24.82 9.38 4.81
N LEU A 240 -23.60 9.04 4.37
CA LEU A 240 -23.17 9.17 2.97
C LEU A 240 -23.49 7.91 2.16
N VAL A 241 -23.26 6.73 2.73
CA VAL A 241 -23.36 5.45 2.03
C VAL A 241 -23.59 4.31 3.00
N SER A 242 -24.41 3.33 2.59
CA SER A 242 -24.63 2.07 3.30
C SER A 242 -24.30 0.90 2.39
N LEU A 243 -23.36 0.06 2.81
CA LEU A 243 -22.86 -1.11 2.10
C LEU A 243 -23.27 -2.43 2.77
N ASN A 244 -23.86 -2.37 3.98
CA ASN A 244 -24.26 -3.54 4.75
C ASN A 244 -25.15 -4.49 3.93
N GLY A 245 -24.81 -5.79 3.98
CA GLY A 245 -25.55 -6.85 3.29
C GLY A 245 -25.18 -7.03 1.82
N MET A 246 -24.29 -6.21 1.26
CA MET A 246 -23.83 -6.34 -0.13
C MET A 246 -22.73 -7.39 -0.26
N SER A 247 -22.59 -7.94 -1.46
CA SER A 247 -21.40 -8.69 -1.84
C SER A 247 -20.20 -7.73 -1.98
N ALA A 248 -18.97 -8.23 -1.81
CA ALA A 248 -17.78 -7.39 -2.00
C ALA A 248 -17.70 -6.74 -3.40
N PRO A 249 -18.00 -7.43 -4.52
CA PRO A 249 -18.06 -6.80 -5.84
C PRO A 249 -19.08 -5.66 -5.95
N ASP A 250 -20.31 -5.86 -5.48
CA ASP A 250 -21.36 -4.82 -5.54
C ASP A 250 -21.00 -3.61 -4.66
N ALA A 251 -20.39 -3.87 -3.50
CA ALA A 251 -19.92 -2.83 -2.60
C ALA A 251 -18.78 -2.00 -3.21
N LYS A 252 -17.83 -2.65 -3.92
CA LYS A 252 -16.77 -1.96 -4.67
C LYS A 252 -17.37 -1.05 -5.74
N GLU A 253 -18.31 -1.54 -6.55
CA GLU A 253 -18.96 -0.73 -7.58
C GLU A 253 -19.67 0.48 -6.94
N LYS A 254 -20.48 0.23 -5.91
CA LYS A 254 -21.27 1.28 -5.25
C LYS A 254 -20.43 2.37 -4.59
N ILE A 255 -19.33 2.02 -3.94
CA ILE A 255 -18.49 2.99 -3.24
C ILE A 255 -17.63 3.83 -4.20
N THR A 256 -17.39 3.33 -5.42
CA THR A 256 -16.62 4.05 -6.46
C THR A 256 -17.47 4.84 -7.45
N ALA A 257 -18.79 4.70 -7.39
CA ALA A 257 -19.76 5.37 -8.27
C ALA A 257 -20.04 6.82 -7.84
#